data_AF-A0A9E2CE55-F1
#
_entry.id   AF-A0A9E2CE55-F1
#
_cell.length_a   1.000
_cell.length_b   1.000
_cell.length_c   1.000
_cell.angle_alpha   90.00
_cell.angle_beta   90.00
_cell.angle_gamma   90.00
#
_symmetry.space_group_name_H-M   'P 1'
#
loop_
_entity.id
_entity.type
_entity.pdbx_description
1 polymer ?
#
loop_
_entity_poly.entity_id
_entity_poly.type
_entity_poly.pdbx_seq_one_letter_code
_entity_poly.pdbx_strand_id
1 'polypeptide(L)'
;MTESYIQIAWTDYMKYRARLREFDLAKVEHIVRYSGERYVDTVTGRLIITGRIDDVLVMIPCETEPGSITPITIHATTCQQINFRLKTGRFVNE
;
A
#
# COMPACT_ATOMS: atom_id res chain seq x y z
N MET A 1 7.38 -26.38 0.14
CA MET A 1 7.36 -25.06 -0.51
C MET A 1 7.34 -24.05 0.62
N THR A 2 8.48 -23.42 0.92
CA THR A 2 8.59 -22.49 2.04
C THR A 2 7.81 -21.24 1.67
N GLU A 3 6.60 -21.08 2.22
CA GLU A 3 5.92 -19.79 2.19
C GLU A 3 6.90 -18.79 2.81
N SER A 4 7.41 -17.88 1.97
CA SER A 4 8.14 -16.72 2.46
C SER A 4 7.16 -15.94 3.33
N TYR A 5 7.26 -16.09 4.65
CA TYR A 5 6.49 -15.30 5.60
C TYR A 5 7.00 -13.86 5.52
N ILE A 6 6.40 -13.10 4.61
CA ILE A 6 6.65 -11.66 4.53
C ILE A 6 6.09 -11.06 5.82
N GLN A 7 6.99 -10.55 6.67
CA GLN A 7 6.63 -9.87 7.89
C GLN A 7 6.09 -8.48 7.55
N ILE A 8 4.94 -8.11 8.11
CA ILE A 8 4.42 -6.74 7.99
C ILE A 8 4.82 -5.96 9.24
N ALA A 9 5.71 -4.97 9.07
CA ALA A 9 6.22 -4.15 10.16
C ALA A 9 5.35 -2.89 10.31
N TRP A 10 4.44 -2.91 11.29
CA TRP A 10 3.56 -1.78 11.57
C TRP A 10 4.24 -0.70 12.40
N THR A 11 4.48 0.47 11.81
CA THR A 11 4.94 1.65 12.55
C THR A 11 3.82 2.29 13.36
N ASP A 12 4.15 2.96 14.47
CA ASP A 12 3.14 3.68 15.25
C ASP A 12 2.51 4.84 14.48
N TYR A 13 3.28 5.47 13.59
CA TYR A 13 2.76 6.46 12.65
C TYR A 13 1.69 5.85 11.73
N MET A 14 1.95 4.66 11.16
CA MET A 14 0.97 3.98 10.31
C MET A 14 -0.30 3.60 11.09
N LYS A 15 -0.16 3.03 12.29
CA LYS A 15 -1.31 2.68 13.16
C LYS A 15 -2.14 3.91 13.50
N TYR A 16 -1.48 5.02 13.84
CA TYR A 16 -2.13 6.30 14.09
C TYR A 16 -2.89 6.79 12.85
N ARG A 17 -2.29 6.73 11.66
CA ARG A 17 -2.90 7.18 10.40
C ARG A 17 -4.09 6.32 9.98
N ALA A 18 -4.01 5.01 10.18
CA ALA A 18 -5.11 4.10 9.93
C ALA A 18 -6.30 4.42 10.85
N ARG A 19 -6.05 4.57 12.16
CA ARG A 19 -7.08 4.95 13.14
C ARG A 19 -7.71 6.32 12.84
N LEU A 20 -6.89 7.33 12.51
CA LEU A 20 -7.38 8.67 12.20
C LEU A 20 -8.29 8.70 10.95
N ARG A 21 -8.08 7.77 10.02
CA ARG A 21 -8.85 7.63 8.79
C ARG A 21 -9.89 6.51 8.86
N GLU A 22 -10.10 5.96 10.06
CA GLU A 22 -11.10 4.94 10.34
C GLU A 22 -10.90 3.65 9.52
N PHE A 23 -9.66 3.35 9.13
CA PHE A 23 -9.32 2.10 8.46
C PHE A 23 -8.95 1.03 9.49
N ASP A 24 -9.59 -0.14 9.36
CA ASP A 24 -9.26 -1.33 10.13
C ASP A 24 -7.90 -1.90 9.67
N LEU A 25 -6.95 -2.00 10.60
CA LEU A 25 -5.60 -2.48 10.35
C LEU A 25 -5.57 -3.90 9.76
N ALA A 26 -6.52 -4.77 10.13
CA ALA A 26 -6.63 -6.12 9.57
C ALA A 26 -7.01 -6.10 8.09
N LYS A 27 -7.90 -5.17 7.68
CA LYS A 27 -8.25 -4.98 6.26
C LYS A 27 -7.08 -4.38 5.47
N VAL A 28 -6.33 -3.45 6.08
CA VAL A 28 -5.10 -2.92 5.48
C VAL A 28 -4.08 -4.05 5.29
N GLU A 29 -3.89 -4.91 6.31
CA GLU A 29 -2.98 -6.05 6.25
C GLU A 29 -3.33 -6.98 5.08
N HIS A 30 -4.61 -7.30 4.94
CA HIS A 30 -5.10 -8.15 3.85
C HIS A 30 -4.73 -7.59 2.48
N ILE A 31 -4.88 -6.27 2.27
CA ILE A 31 -4.48 -5.61 1.02
C ILE A 31 -2.98 -5.70 0.81
N VAL A 32 -2.17 -5.41 1.84
CA VAL A 32 -0.69 -5.46 1.74
C VAL A 32 -0.21 -6.86 1.36
N ARG A 33 -0.84 -7.91 1.89
CA ARG A 33 -0.46 -9.31 1.59
C ARG A 33 -0.92 -9.76 0.20
N TYR A 34 -2.17 -9.47 -0.14
CA TYR A 34 -2.86 -10.19 -1.22
C TYR A 34 -3.29 -9.33 -2.40
N SER A 35 -3.14 -8.00 -2.34
CA SER A 35 -3.52 -7.17 -3.48
C SER A 35 -2.61 -7.45 -4.68
N GLY A 36 -3.24 -7.62 -5.84
CA GLY A 36 -2.59 -7.75 -7.14
C GLY A 36 -2.32 -6.43 -7.86
N GLU A 37 -2.85 -5.30 -7.36
CA GLU A 37 -2.65 -3.99 -7.99
C GLU A 37 -1.55 -3.22 -7.24
N ARG A 38 -0.34 -3.25 -7.81
CA ARG A 38 0.89 -2.72 -7.22
C ARG A 38 1.67 -1.89 -8.23
N TYR A 39 2.32 -0.84 -7.73
CA TYR A 39 3.11 0.08 -8.53
C TYR A 39 4.40 0.46 -7.81
N VAL A 40 5.39 0.92 -8.56
CA VAL A 40 6.58 1.59 -8.03
C VAL A 40 6.43 3.09 -8.25
N ASP A 41 6.54 3.89 -7.18
CA ASP A 41 6.66 5.35 -7.31
C ASP A 41 8.08 5.71 -7.74
N THR A 42 8.24 6.26 -8.93
CA THR A 42 9.55 6.55 -9.56
C THR A 42 10.32 7.68 -8.89
N VAL A 43 9.65 8.51 -8.08
CA VAL A 43 10.29 9.62 -7.35
C VAL A 43 10.88 9.14 -6.04
N THR A 44 10.19 8.23 -5.36
CA THR A 44 10.59 7.77 -4.02
C THR A 44 11.17 6.36 -3.99
N GLY A 45 11.02 5.59 -5.07
CA GLY A 45 11.41 4.19 -5.14
C GLY A 45 10.55 3.24 -4.30
N ARG A 46 9.45 3.73 -3.71
CA ARG A 46 8.59 2.94 -2.81
C ARG A 46 7.60 2.10 -3.59
N LEU A 47 7.30 0.92 -3.03
CA LEU A 47 6.19 0.09 -3.47
C LEU A 47 4.87 0.76 -3.07
N ILE A 48 3.95 0.86 -3.99
CA ILE A 48 2.61 1.40 -3.79
C ILE A 48 1.62 0.26 -3.99
N ILE A 49 1.00 -0.17 -2.90
CA ILE A 49 -0.04 -1.20 -2.94
C ILE A 49 -1.38 -0.51 -2.94
N THR A 50 -2.26 -0.89 -3.87
CA THR A 50 -3.63 -0.36 -3.93
C THR A 50 -4.63 -1.46 -3.68
N GLY A 51 -5.81 -1.13 -3.17
CA GLY A 51 -6.85 -2.11 -2.89
C GLY A 51 -8.11 -1.46 -2.40
N ARG A 52 -9.18 -2.25 -2.23
CA ARG A 52 -10.46 -1.74 -1.71
C ARG A 52 -10.68 -2.19 -0.28
N ILE A 53 -11.03 -1.24 0.58
CA ILE A 53 -11.59 -1.49 1.91
C ILE A 53 -13.05 -1.07 1.83
N ASP A 54 -13.94 -2.05 1.88
CA ASP A 54 -15.37 -1.86 1.63
C ASP A 54 -15.58 -1.15 0.27
N ASP A 55 -16.16 0.05 0.23
CA ASP A 55 -16.36 0.83 -1.01
C ASP A 55 -15.24 1.81 -1.33
N VAL A 56 -14.23 1.94 -0.46
CA VAL A 56 -13.16 2.93 -0.58
C VAL A 56 -11.93 2.32 -1.20
N LEU A 57 -11.50 2.87 -2.34
CA LEU A 57 -10.19 2.55 -2.91
C LEU A 57 -9.11 3.24 -2.08
N VAL A 58 -8.13 2.47 -1.64
CA VAL A 58 -7.01 2.93 -0.82
C VAL A 58 -5.69 2.67 -1.52
N MET A 59 -4.72 3.51 -1.18
CA MET A 59 -3.34 3.45 -1.64
C MET A 59 -2.43 3.50 -0.43
N ILE A 60 -1.51 2.54 -0.37
CA ILE A 60 -0.63 2.26 0.76
C ILE A 60 0.80 2.26 0.23
N PRO A 61 1.55 3.37 0.43
CA PRO A 61 2.99 3.38 0.21
C PRO A 61 3.67 2.49 1.25
N CYS A 62 4.55 1.61 0.77
CA CYS A 62 5.28 0.63 1.54
C CYS A 62 6.78 0.75 1.22
N GLU A 63 7.60 0.55 2.24
CA GLU A 63 9.01 0.23 2.08
C GLU A 63 9.16 -1.29 2.13
N THR A 64 9.91 -1.84 1.18
CA THR A 64 10.14 -3.27 1.04
C THR A 64 11.59 -3.57 1.38
N GLU A 65 11.81 -4.43 2.37
CA GLU A 65 13.12 -4.97 2.72
C GLU A 65 13.10 -6.49 2.52
N PRO A 66 14.25 -7.17 2.48
CA PRO A 66 14.31 -8.62 2.37
C PRO A 66 13.49 -9.30 3.49
N GLY A 67 12.35 -9.90 3.12
CA GLY A 67 11.47 -10.61 4.05
C GLY A 67 10.50 -9.73 4.85
N SER A 68 10.47 -8.42 4.62
CA SER A 68 9.55 -7.52 5.32
C SER A 68 8.93 -6.45 4.41
N ILE A 69 7.71 -6.04 4.76
CA ILE A 69 7.02 -4.90 4.17
C ILE A 69 6.61 -3.97 5.29
N THR A 70 6.98 -2.70 5.18
CA THR A 70 6.67 -1.65 6.14
C THR A 70 5.70 -0.66 5.52
N PRO A 71 4.40 -0.73 5.83
CA PRO A 71 3.44 0.27 5.37
C PRO A 71 3.73 1.62 6.05
N ILE A 72 3.87 2.67 5.24
CA ILE A 72 4.24 4.01 5.71
C ILE A 72 3.00 4.83 6.08
N THR A 73 1.96 4.76 5.26
CA THR A 73 0.70 5.51 5.44
C THR A 73 -0.40 4.87 4.59
N ILE A 74 -1.66 5.20 4.84
CA ILE A 74 -2.82 4.74 4.03
C ILE A 74 -3.68 5.91 3.62
N HIS A 75 -3.97 6.08 2.33
CA HIS A 75 -4.82 7.15 1.84
C HIS A 75 -5.98 6.61 1.03
N ALA A 76 -7.19 7.14 1.24
CA ALA A 76 -8.25 7.01 0.26
C ALA A 76 -7.79 7.67 -1.05
N THR A 77 -8.09 7.02 -2.17
CA THR A 77 -7.71 7.46 -3.51
C THR A 77 -8.85 7.14 -4.48
N THR A 78 -8.68 7.53 -5.74
CA THR A 78 -9.61 7.22 -6.83
C THR A 78 -8.84 6.61 -7.99
N CYS A 79 -9.52 5.81 -8.82
CA CYS A 79 -8.91 5.28 -10.05
C CYS A 79 -8.39 6.41 -10.95
N GLN A 80 -9.06 7.57 -10.97
CA GLN A 80 -8.59 8.75 -11.71
C GLN A 80 -7.24 9.26 -11.21
N GLN A 81 -7.03 9.31 -9.89
CA GLN A 81 -5.75 9.73 -9.31
C GLN A 81 -4.63 8.72 -9.57
N ILE A 82 -4.93 7.42 -9.55
CA ILE A 82 -3.96 6.36 -9.92
C ILE A 82 -3.60 6.48 -11.40
N ASN A 83 -4.60 6.53 -12.28
CA ASN A 83 -4.41 6.67 -13.72
C ASN A 83 -3.65 7.93 -14.11
N PHE A 84 -3.89 9.04 -13.42
CA PHE A 84 -3.12 10.27 -13.63
C PHE A 84 -1.63 10.04 -13.34
N ARG A 85 -1.29 9.37 -12.23
CA ARG A 85 0.11 9.08 -11.86
C ARG A 85 0.79 8.09 -12.78
N LEU A 86 0.04 7.13 -13.33
CA LEU A 86 0.52 6.24 -14.38
C LEU A 86 0.82 7.01 -15.66
N LYS A 87 -0.11 7.86 -16.11
CA LYS A 87 0.05 8.66 -17.33
C LYS A 87 1.21 9.64 -17.25
N THR A 88 1.47 10.21 -16.07
CA THR A 88 2.62 11.11 -15.88
C THR A 88 3.94 10.38 -15.65
N GLY A 89 3.96 9.04 -15.65
CA GLY A 89 5.16 8.24 -15.41
C GLY A 89 5.64 8.27 -13.95
N ARG A 90 4.85 8.83 -13.03
CA ARG A 90 5.16 8.80 -11.61
C ARG A 90 5.00 7.39 -11.03
N PHE A 91 4.00 6.64 -11.50
CA PHE A 91 3.81 5.24 -11.16
C PHE A 91 4.17 4.38 -12.35
N VAL A 92 4.84 3.26 -12.08
CA VAL A 92 5.13 2.19 -13.03
C VAL A 92 4.61 0.90 -12.43
N ASN A 93 4.04 0.00 -13.25
CA ASN A 93 3.59 -1.31 -12.75
C ASN A 93 4.80 -2.09 -12.19
N GLU A 94 4.62 -2.71 -11.03
CA GLU A 94 5.61 -3.66 -10.46
C GLU A 94 5.78 -4.88 -11.37
#